data_AF-A0A442G687-F1
#
_entry.id   AF-A0A442G687-F1
#
_cell.length_a   1.000
_cell.length_b   1.000
_cell.length_c   1.000
_cell.angle_alpha   90.00
_cell.angle_beta   90.00
_cell.angle_gamma   90.00
#
_symmetry.space_group_name_H-M   'P 1'
#
loop_
_entity.id
_entity.type
_entity.pdbx_description
1 polymer ?
#
loop_
_entity_poly.entity_id
_entity_poly.type
_entity_poly.pdbx_seq_one_letter_code
_entity_poly.pdbx_strand_id
1 'polypeptide(L)' 'MNRRRISANYRVIRRMRIEGNLIRSTERMTGIHRDTIMRLLVQVGGGCALLMDREMRDLQSKRIQVDEIWAYVGRSSAT' A
#
# COMPACT_ATOMS: atom_id res chain seq x y z
N MET A 1 -22.33 9.70 -1.49
CA MET A 1 -21.39 8.64 -1.02
C MET A 1 -21.26 8.72 0.50
N ASN A 2 -21.68 7.69 1.24
CA ASN A 2 -22.00 7.81 2.66
C ASN A 2 -20.75 7.63 3.58
N ARG A 3 -20.28 8.70 4.22
CA ARG A 3 -18.99 8.78 4.97
C ARG A 3 -18.81 7.72 6.07
N ARG A 4 -19.90 7.27 6.71
CA ARG A 4 -19.85 6.38 7.89
C ARG A 4 -19.59 4.91 7.57
N ARG A 5 -19.99 4.44 6.39
CA ARG A 5 -19.82 3.02 5.97
C ARG A 5 -18.41 2.74 5.43
N ILE A 6 -17.69 3.80 5.07
CA ILE A 6 -16.36 3.75 4.45
C ILE A 6 -15.26 3.45 5.49
N SER A 7 -15.37 3.98 6.71
CA SER A 7 -14.30 3.90 7.71
C SER A 7 -14.06 2.49 8.26
N ALA A 8 -15.13 1.71 8.49
CA ALA A 8 -15.02 0.35 8.99
C ALA A 8 -14.39 -0.60 7.95
N ASN A 9 -14.86 -0.53 6.71
CA ASN A 9 -14.35 -1.36 5.61
C ASN A 9 -12.90 -1.01 5.24
N TYR A 10 -12.54 0.27 5.27
CA TYR A 10 -11.17 0.72 4.97
C TYR A 10 -10.13 0.15 5.93
N ARG A 11 -10.46 0.13 7.23
CA ARG A 11 -9.58 -0.36 8.29
C ARG A 11 -9.25 -1.85 8.13
N VAL A 12 -10.25 -2.66 7.78
CA VAL A 12 -10.08 -4.10 7.54
C VAL A 12 -9.22 -4.34 6.29
N ILE A 13 -9.49 -3.63 5.18
CA ILE A 13 -8.69 -3.75 3.96
C ILE A 13 -7.22 -3.38 4.22
N ARG A 14 -6.96 -2.24 4.88
CA ARG A 14 -5.59 -1.80 5.19
C ARG A 14 -4.83 -2.84 6.01
N ARG A 15 -5.48 -3.44 7.01
CA ARG A 15 -4.86 -4.45 7.87
C ARG A 15 -4.54 -5.75 7.10
N MET A 16 -5.48 -6.22 6.28
CA MET A 16 -5.26 -7.38 5.41
C MET A 16 -4.11 -7.18 4.42
N ARG A 17 -3.85 -5.94 3.96
CA ARG A 17 -2.70 -5.62 3.09
C ARG A 17 -1.37 -5.69 3.84
N ILE A 18 -1.32 -5.20 5.08
CA ILE A 18 -0.12 -5.26 5.93
C ILE A 18 0.27 -6.72 6.22
N GLU A 19 -0.73 -7.58 6.40
CA GLU A 19 -0.55 -9.02 6.61
C GLU A 19 -0.12 -9.77 5.32
N GLY A 20 0.00 -9.10 4.17
CA GLY A 20 0.52 -9.70 2.93
C GLY A 20 -0.51 -10.48 2.10
N ASN A 21 -1.81 -10.30 2.33
CA ASN A 21 -2.82 -10.96 1.51
C ASN A 21 -2.71 -10.52 0.02
N LEU A 22 -3.30 -11.27 -0.91
CA LEU A 22 -3.44 -10.88 -2.34
C LEU A 22 -4.71 -10.07 -2.58
N ILE A 23 -4.74 -9.14 -3.54
CA ILE A 23 -5.89 -8.25 -3.79
C ILE A 23 -7.18 -9.05 -4.05
N ARG A 24 -7.07 -10.11 -4.86
CA ARG A 24 -8.19 -11.03 -5.16
C ARG A 24 -8.67 -11.82 -3.94
N SER A 25 -7.79 -12.08 -2.97
CA SER A 25 -8.19 -12.71 -1.70
C SER A 25 -9.02 -11.74 -0.87
N THR A 26 -8.59 -10.47 -0.79
CA THR A 26 -9.34 -9.43 -0.07
C THR A 26 -10.69 -9.12 -0.71
N GLU A 27 -10.80 -9.15 -2.04
CA GLU A 27 -12.09 -9.03 -2.75
C GLU A 27 -13.06 -10.14 -2.31
N ARG A 28 -12.60 -11.41 -2.26
CA ARG A 28 -13.42 -12.55 -1.79
C ARG A 28 -13.82 -12.44 -0.32
N MET A 29 -12.93 -11.98 0.55
CA MET A 29 -13.21 -11.87 1.99
C MET A 29 -14.11 -10.68 2.34
N THR A 30 -13.99 -9.56 1.63
CA THR A 30 -14.66 -8.30 1.98
C THR A 30 -15.85 -7.96 1.09
N GLY A 31 -15.98 -8.63 -0.06
CA GLY A 31 -17.01 -8.33 -1.07
C GLY A 31 -16.79 -6.97 -1.76
N ILE A 32 -15.61 -6.35 -1.60
CA ILE A 32 -15.29 -5.04 -2.18
C ILE A 32 -14.56 -5.25 -3.50
N HIS A 33 -15.04 -4.56 -4.54
CA HIS A 33 -14.44 -4.64 -5.87
C HIS A 33 -12.96 -4.26 -5.86
N ARG A 34 -12.14 -5.01 -6.59
CA ARG A 34 -10.68 -4.85 -6.68
C ARG A 34 -10.23 -3.41 -6.99
N ASP A 35 -10.98 -2.68 -7.81
CA ASP A 35 -10.61 -1.31 -8.21
C ASP A 35 -10.64 -0.34 -7.02
N THR A 36 -11.59 -0.53 -6.11
CA THR A 36 -11.68 0.27 -4.88
C THR A 36 -10.48 -0.02 -3.98
N ILE A 37 -10.07 -1.29 -3.89
CA ILE A 37 -8.87 -1.71 -3.15
C ILE A 37 -7.60 -1.12 -3.80
N MET A 38 -7.53 -1.10 -5.13
CA MET A 38 -6.39 -0.53 -5.86
C MET A 38 -6.27 0.98 -5.69
N ARG A 39 -7.37 1.73 -5.84
CA ARG A 39 -7.37 3.20 -5.61
C ARG A 39 -6.89 3.55 -4.21
N LEU A 40 -7.32 2.75 -3.24
CA LEU A 40 -6.93 2.89 -1.86
C LEU A 40 -5.43 2.66 -1.65
N LEU A 41 -4.86 1.62 -2.28
CA LEU A 41 -3.43 1.32 -2.21
C LEU A 41 -2.59 2.45 -2.80
N VAL A 42 -3.03 3.05 -3.91
CA VAL A 42 -2.35 4.21 -4.52
C VAL A 42 -2.33 5.40 -3.56
N GLN A 43 -3.45 5.70 -2.90
CA GLN A 43 -3.52 6.79 -1.92
C GLN A 43 -2.61 6.54 -0.71
N VAL A 44 -2.60 5.32 -0.19
CA VAL A 44 -1.72 4.93 0.93
C VAL A 44 -0.26 5.02 0.51
N GLY A 45 0.09 4.54 -0.69
CA GLY A 45 1.45 4.61 -1.23
C GLY A 45 1.95 6.05 -1.36
N GLY A 46 1.11 6.95 -1.86
CA GLY A 46 1.42 8.39 -1.88
C GLY A 46 1.67 8.97 -0.48
N GLY A 47 0.85 8.57 0.50
CA GLY A 47 1.06 8.95 1.90
C GLY A 47 2.37 8.41 2.50
N CYS A 48 2.75 7.17 2.18
CA CYS A 48 4.03 6.60 2.62
C CYS A 48 5.23 7.33 2.02
N ALA A 49 5.16 7.73 0.74
CA ALA A 49 6.21 8.51 0.09
C ALA A 49 6.37 9.89 0.77
N LEU A 50 5.26 10.57 1.05
CA LEU A 50 5.29 11.86 1.78
C LEU A 50 5.83 11.71 3.20
N LEU A 51 5.48 10.62 3.89
CA LEU A 51 5.99 10.35 5.24
C LEU A 51 7.51 10.13 5.20
N MET A 52 8.00 9.34 4.25
CA MET A 52 9.43 9.09 4.10
C MET A 52 10.18 10.39 3.77
N ASP A 53 9.67 11.20 2.84
CA ASP A 53 10.29 12.49 2.50
C ASP A 53 10.35 13.46 3.69
N ARG A 54 9.33 13.45 4.55
CA ARG A 54 9.28 14.31 5.74
C ARG A 54 10.23 13.84 6.84
N GLU A 55 10.20 12.55 7.17
CA GLU A 55 10.86 12.03 8.37
C GLU A 55 12.31 11.61 8.13
N MET A 56 12.68 11.29 6.89
CA MET A 56 14.02 10.83 6.52
C MET A 56 14.97 12.00 6.17
N ARG A 57 14.98 13.06 6.98
CA ARG A 57 15.84 14.24 6.79
C ARG A 57 16.82 14.41 7.96
N ASP A 58 18.02 14.89 7.68
CA ASP A 58 19.08 15.17 8.67
C ASP A 58 19.37 14.02 9.65
N LEU A 59 19.38 12.78 9.13
CA LEU A 59 19.67 11.58 9.92
C LEU A 59 21.10 11.61 10.46
N GLN A 60 21.25 11.77 11.77
CA GLN A 60 22.51 11.66 12.49
C GLN A 60 22.95 10.19 12.60
N SER A 61 23.33 9.59 11.48
CA SER A 61 23.71 8.17 11.40
C SER A 61 25.23 8.02 11.42
N LYS A 62 25.77 7.39 12.48
CA LYS A 62 27.22 7.05 12.55
C LYS A 62 27.61 5.88 11.63
N ARG A 63 26.64 5.03 11.29
CA ARG A 63 26.79 3.86 10.42
C ARG A 63 25.48 3.62 9.69
N ILE A 64 25.55 3.38 8.38
CA ILE A 64 24.39 3.10 7.54
C ILE A 64 24.53 1.68 6.99
N GLN A 65 23.46 0.89 7.06
CA GLN A 65 23.35 -0.41 6.42
C GLN A 65 22.32 -0.30 5.30
N VAL A 66 22.65 -0.88 4.16
CA VAL A 66 21.80 -0.89 2.96
C VAL A 66 21.63 -2.34 2.54
N ASP A 67 20.39 -2.72 2.24
CA ASP A 67 20.01 -4.05 1.79
C ASP A 67 19.17 -3.92 0.51
N GLU A 68 19.16 -4.97 -0.32
CA GLU A 68 18.39 -5.00 -1.56
C GLU A 68 17.44 -6.19 -1.60
N ILE A 69 16.20 -5.92 -2.01
CA ILE A 69 15.15 -6.92 -2.17
C ILE A 69 14.70 -6.92 -3.64
N TRP A 70 14.79 -8.08 -4.29
CA TRP A 70 14.43 -8.26 -5.68
C TRP A 70 13.00 -8.78 -5.84
N ALA A 71 12.24 -8.18 -6.76
CA ALA A 71 10.90 -8.63 -7.12
C ALA A 71 10.71 -8.57 -8.63
N TYR A 72 10.07 -9.60 -9.20
CA TYR A 72 9.67 -9.56 -10.60
C TYR A 72 8.53 -8.57 -10.81
N VAL A 73 8.76 -7.57 -11.66
CA VAL A 73 7.74 -6.62 -12.10
C VAL A 73 7.45 -6.89 -13.57
N GLY A 74 6.23 -7.34 -13.88
CA GLY A 74 5.79 -7.57 -15.24
C GLY A 74 5.72 -6.25 -16.02
N ARG A 75 6.76 -5.94 -16.80
CA ARG A 75 6.70 -4.88 -17.81
C ARG A 75 6.20 -5.51 -19.11
N SER A 76 4.93 -5.34 -19.41
CA SER A 76 4.44 -5.62 -20.76
C SER A 76 5.06 -4.59 -21.69
N SER A 77 5.76 -5.04 -22.74
CA SER A 77 6.26 -4.18 -23.80
C SER A 77 5.06 -3.50 -24.47
N ALA A 78 4.89 -2.21 -24.16
CA ALA A 78 4.05 -1.33 -24.95
C ALA A 78 4.74 -1.15 -26.30
N THR A 79 4.33 -1.96 -27.27
CA THR A 79 4.45 -1.65 -28.69
C THR A 79 3.42 -0.59 -29.04
#